data_AF-A0A822F6H1-F1
#
_entry.id   AF-A0A822F6H1-F1
#
_cell.length_a   1.000
_cell.length_b   1.000
_cell.length_c   1.000
_cell.angle_alpha   90.00
_cell.angle_beta   90.00
_cell.angle_gamma   90.00
#
_symmetry.space_group_name_H-M   'P 1'
#
loop_
_entity.id
_entity.type
_entity.pdbx_description
1 polymer ?
#
loop_
_entity_poly.entity_id
_entity_poly.type
_entity_poly.pdbx_seq_one_letter_code
_entity_poly.pdbx_strand_id
1 'polypeptide(L)'
;MRLVEVRSNSIKVSLPVLLVCPKWFVIKDSYIVDIRPDTHEICFPMLVDRDFQVSTDLQNIASNDSIKISNSQRTLVINSRTARDCDEWTKNLSNLTEQAKDFVNETRSRFDSYVPVRANQL
;
A
#
# COMPACT_ATOMS: atom_id res chain seq x y z
N MET A 1 -11.56 -10.25 -8.50
CA MET A 1 -10.41 -10.19 -7.57
C MET A 1 -9.23 -10.83 -8.27
N ARG A 2 -8.27 -10.03 -8.76
CA ARG A 2 -7.11 -10.52 -9.52
C ARG A 2 -5.95 -10.67 -8.52
N LEU A 3 -5.61 -11.90 -8.16
CA LEU A 3 -4.36 -12.20 -7.43
C LEU A 3 -3.21 -12.01 -8.41
N VAL A 4 -2.44 -10.93 -8.26
CA VAL A 4 -1.20 -10.73 -9.03
C VAL A 4 -0.05 -11.26 -8.19
N GLU A 5 0.42 -12.46 -8.54
CA GLU A 5 1.58 -13.09 -7.93
C GLU A 5 2.85 -12.42 -8.47
N VAL A 6 3.44 -11.49 -7.70
CA VAL A 6 4.75 -10.92 -8.04
C VAL A 6 5.84 -11.90 -7.59
N ARG A 7 6.28 -12.78 -8.50
CA ARG A 7 7.44 -13.66 -8.25
C ARG A 7 8.74 -12.87 -8.41
N SER A 8 9.40 -12.59 -7.29
CA SER A 8 10.78 -12.10 -7.26
C SER A 8 11.72 -13.27 -7.47
N ASN A 9 12.44 -13.29 -8.60
CA ASN A 9 13.60 -14.15 -8.79
C ASN A 9 14.71 -13.35 -9.49
N SER A 10 15.85 -13.27 -8.79
CA SER A 10 17.21 -12.99 -9.26
C SER A 10 17.58 -11.56 -9.66
N ILE A 11 18.32 -10.86 -8.77
CA ILE A 11 19.50 -10.02 -9.12
C ILE A 11 20.56 -10.17 -8.02
N LYS A 12 21.80 -10.52 -8.41
CA LYS A 12 23.02 -10.49 -7.59
C LYS A 12 23.63 -9.09 -7.64
N VAL A 13 23.79 -8.39 -6.51
CA VAL A 13 24.85 -7.39 -6.28
C VAL A 13 25.23 -7.37 -4.79
N SER A 14 26.53 -7.27 -4.53
CA SER A 14 27.23 -7.30 -3.25
C SER A 14 26.93 -6.13 -2.31
N LEU A 15 26.33 -6.41 -1.15
CA LEU A 15 26.40 -5.77 0.19
C LEU A 15 25.43 -6.58 1.08
N PRO A 16 25.63 -6.71 2.41
CA PRO A 16 25.20 -7.89 3.17
C PRO A 16 23.67 -8.03 3.18
N VAL A 17 23.20 -9.05 2.46
CA VAL A 17 21.96 -9.82 2.63
C VAL A 17 20.90 -9.17 3.54
N LEU A 18 20.35 -8.02 3.12
CA LEU A 18 18.94 -7.76 3.38
C LEU A 18 18.22 -8.58 2.31
N LEU A 19 17.88 -9.81 2.67
CA LEU A 19 16.99 -10.68 1.90
C LEU A 19 15.79 -9.84 1.45
N VAL A 20 15.73 -9.52 0.16
CA VAL A 20 14.53 -8.95 -0.47
C VAL A 20 13.51 -10.08 -0.48
N CYS A 21 12.83 -10.29 0.64
CA CYS A 21 11.79 -11.30 0.75
C CYS A 21 10.62 -10.86 -0.14
N PRO A 22 10.26 -11.62 -1.18
CA PRO A 22 9.03 -11.35 -1.90
C PRO A 22 7.87 -11.39 -0.90
N LYS A 23 7.05 -10.35 -0.89
CA LYS A 23 5.81 -10.31 -0.12
C LYS A 23 4.64 -10.26 -1.07
N TRP A 24 3.54 -10.89 -0.71
CA TRP A 24 2.28 -10.64 -1.40
C TRP A 24 1.68 -9.36 -0.87
N PHE A 25 1.27 -8.49 -1.79
CA PHE A 25 0.61 -7.25 -1.45
C PHE A 25 -0.85 -7.33 -1.86
N VAL A 26 -1.75 -7.04 -0.92
CA VAL A 26 -3.20 -7.12 -1.15
C VAL A 26 -3.80 -5.76 -0.88
N ILE A 27 -4.57 -5.26 -1.85
CA ILE A 27 -5.41 -4.08 -1.73
C ILE A 27 -6.85 -4.56 -1.61
N LYS A 28 -7.57 -4.08 -0.60
CA LYS A 28 -8.97 -4.46 -0.41
C LYS A 28 -9.76 -3.35 0.29
N ASP A 29 -10.88 -2.97 -0.33
CA ASP A 29 -11.92 -2.06 0.17
C ASP A 29 -11.41 -0.70 0.67
N SER A 30 -10.74 -0.67 1.83
CA SER A 30 -10.20 0.52 2.49
C SER A 30 -8.85 0.27 3.19
N TYR A 31 -8.15 -0.80 2.84
CA TYR A 31 -6.85 -1.11 3.41
C TYR A 31 -5.93 -1.85 2.43
N ILE A 32 -4.65 -1.82 2.77
CA ILE A 32 -3.62 -2.61 2.13
C ILE A 32 -2.96 -3.51 3.17
N VAL A 33 -2.47 -4.66 2.76
CA VAL A 33 -1.79 -5.59 3.65
C VAL A 33 -0.69 -6.34 2.92
N ASP A 34 0.44 -6.54 3.60
CA ASP A 34 1.46 -7.46 3.16
C ASP A 34 1.32 -8.83 3.84
N ILE A 35 1.58 -9.87 3.05
CA ILE A 35 1.51 -11.25 3.49
C ILE A 35 2.84 -11.91 3.16
N ARG A 36 3.41 -12.60 4.16
CA ARG A 36 4.56 -13.47 3.96
C ARG A 36 4.14 -14.69 3.16
N PRO A 37 4.71 -14.95 1.97
CA PRO A 37 4.25 -16.05 1.11
C PRO A 37 4.62 -17.43 1.67
N ASP A 38 5.66 -17.50 2.51
CA ASP A 38 6.16 -18.71 3.15
C ASP A 38 5.35 -19.10 4.39
N THR A 39 5.02 -18.14 5.25
CA THR A 39 4.30 -18.40 6.51
C THR A 39 2.81 -18.06 6.46
N HIS A 40 2.35 -17.43 5.38
CA HIS A 40 1.00 -16.87 5.24
C HIS A 40 0.61 -15.87 6.32
N GLU A 41 1.60 -15.37 7.07
CA GLU A 41 1.36 -14.39 8.13
C GLU A 41 1.06 -13.02 7.52
N ILE A 42 -0.06 -12.45 7.98
CA ILE A 42 -0.40 -11.05 7.77
C ILE A 42 0.54 -10.23 8.63
N CYS A 43 1.40 -9.42 8.00
CA CYS A 43 2.41 -8.68 8.74
C CYS A 43 1.94 -7.26 9.03
N PHE A 44 1.48 -6.54 8.01
CA PHE A 44 1.33 -5.09 8.08
C PHE A 44 0.07 -4.62 7.35
N PRO A 45 -1.07 -4.60 8.05
CA PRO A 45 -2.26 -3.91 7.56
C PRO A 45 -2.03 -2.39 7.65
N MET A 46 -2.32 -1.64 6.60
CA MET A 46 -2.35 -0.18 6.57
C MET A 46 -3.73 0.25 6.07
N LEU A 47 -4.45 0.99 6.92
CA LEU A 47 -5.78 1.51 6.60
C LEU A 47 -5.66 2.82 5.83
N VAL A 48 -6.60 3.05 4.92
CA VAL A 48 -6.83 4.36 4.34
C VAL A 48 -7.40 5.26 5.43
N ASP A 49 -6.75 6.40 5.62
CA ASP A 49 -7.19 7.49 6.47
C ASP A 49 -7.07 8.82 5.72
N ARG A 50 -7.28 9.93 6.43
CA ARG A 50 -7.27 11.29 5.89
C ARG A 50 -5.91 11.71 5.34
N ASP A 51 -4.84 11.14 5.89
CA ASP A 51 -3.47 11.42 5.49
C ASP A 51 -2.94 10.37 4.50
N PHE A 52 -3.82 9.53 3.95
CA PHE A 52 -3.44 8.49 3.00
C PHE A 52 -2.97 9.09 1.68
N GLN A 53 -1.69 8.89 1.37
CA GLN A 53 -1.03 9.44 0.20
C GLN A 53 -0.23 8.36 -0.52
N VAL A 54 -0.21 8.47 -1.85
CA VAL A 54 0.54 7.61 -2.75
C VAL A 54 1.44 8.50 -3.60
N SER A 55 2.75 8.27 -3.58
CA SER A 55 3.72 9.05 -4.36
C SER A 55 4.78 8.16 -4.98
N THR A 56 5.09 8.41 -6.25
CA THR A 56 6.25 7.82 -6.94
C THR A 56 7.48 8.73 -6.93
N ASP A 57 7.29 10.02 -6.59
CA ASP A 57 8.39 10.96 -6.42
C ASP A 57 9.11 10.71 -5.10
N LEU A 58 10.21 9.97 -5.19
CA LEU A 58 11.02 9.59 -4.04
C LEU A 58 12.42 10.16 -4.19
N GLN A 59 12.59 11.37 -3.68
CA GLN A 59 13.92 11.96 -3.52
C GLN A 59 14.75 11.08 -2.56
N ASN A 60 15.93 10.67 -3.00
CA ASN A 60 16.91 9.84 -2.28
C ASN A 60 16.64 8.32 -2.22
N ILE A 61 15.71 7.76 -3.01
CA ILE A 61 15.61 6.29 -3.16
C ILE A 61 16.35 5.86 -4.42
N ALA A 62 17.22 4.85 -4.28
CA ALA A 62 18.13 4.38 -5.33
C ALA A 62 17.44 3.69 -6.52
N SER A 63 16.12 3.46 -6.44
CA SER A 63 15.34 2.78 -7.48
C SER A 63 14.25 3.72 -8.01
N ASN A 64 14.29 3.98 -9.32
CA ASN A 64 13.30 4.80 -10.03
C ASN A 64 11.89 4.17 -10.03
N ASP A 65 11.78 2.87 -9.73
CA ASP A 65 10.53 2.11 -9.82
C ASP A 65 9.95 1.81 -8.43
N SER A 66 9.80 2.87 -7.62
CA SER A 66 9.40 2.73 -6.22
C SER A 66 8.13 3.54 -5.93
N ILE A 67 7.26 2.98 -5.08
CA ILE A 67 6.02 3.61 -4.64
C ILE A 67 6.10 3.83 -3.14
N LYS A 68 5.89 5.06 -2.71
CA LYS A 68 5.69 5.40 -1.31
C LYS A 68 4.21 5.54 -1.03
N ILE A 69 3.80 4.91 0.05
CA ILE A 69 2.45 4.98 0.60
C ILE A 69 2.60 5.47 2.03
N SER A 70 1.89 6.52 2.40
CA SER A 70 1.87 7.03 3.77
C SER A 70 0.46 7.22 4.25
N ASN A 71 0.27 7.14 5.56
CA ASN A 71 -0.95 7.51 6.27
C ASN A 71 -0.57 8.25 7.56
N SER A 72 -1.55 8.56 8.43
CA SER A 72 -1.31 9.33 9.67
C SER A 72 -0.31 8.69 10.63
N GLN A 73 -0.07 7.38 10.51
CA GLN A 73 0.75 6.62 11.46
C GLN A 73 2.10 6.18 10.90
N ARG A 74 2.23 5.99 9.59
CA ARG A 74 3.43 5.37 9.01
C ARG A 74 3.58 5.58 7.52
N THR A 75 4.78 5.26 7.05
CA THR A 75 5.15 5.21 5.64
C THR A 75 5.62 3.81 5.26
N LEU A 76 5.19 3.33 4.11
CA LEU A 76 5.60 2.10 3.46
C LEU A 76 6.22 2.46 2.10
N VAL A 77 7.36 1.85 1.77
CA VAL A 77 7.96 1.96 0.44
C VAL A 77 7.97 0.58 -0.22
N ILE A 78 7.44 0.50 -1.43
CA ILE A 78 7.36 -0.71 -2.24
C ILE A 78 8.25 -0.52 -3.45
N ASN A 79 9.26 -1.38 -3.58
CA ASN A 79 10.09 -1.43 -4.78
C ASN A 79 9.43 -2.38 -5.78
N SER A 80 9.08 -1.85 -6.95
CA SER A 80 8.55 -2.63 -8.06
C SER A 80 9.68 -3.23 -8.88
N ARG A 81 9.38 -4.32 -9.60
CA ARG A 81 10.37 -4.96 -10.48
C ARG A 81 10.57 -4.19 -11.78
N THR A 82 9.51 -3.57 -12.27
CA THR A 82 9.49 -2.82 -13.51
C THR A 82 8.72 -1.51 -13.32
N ALA A 83 9.06 -0.49 -14.11
CA ALA A 83 8.30 0.74 -14.20
C ALA A 83 6.81 0.50 -14.48
N ARG A 84 6.48 -0.49 -15.33
CA ARG A 84 5.09 -0.86 -15.61
C ARG A 84 4.35 -1.38 -14.38
N ASP A 85 4.99 -2.24 -13.59
CA ASP A 85 4.40 -2.70 -12.34
C ASP A 85 4.20 -1.51 -11.39
N CYS A 86 5.18 -0.59 -11.33
CA CYS A 86 5.09 0.63 -10.54
C CYS A 86 3.85 1.47 -10.93
N ASP A 87 3.65 1.69 -12.23
CA ASP A 87 2.51 2.44 -12.76
C ASP A 87 1.17 1.74 -12.47
N GLU A 88 1.10 0.42 -12.68
CA GLU A 88 -0.11 -0.36 -12.43
C GLU A 88 -0.49 -0.36 -10.94
N TRP A 89 0.49 -0.55 -10.06
CA TRP A 89 0.27 -0.49 -8.62
C TRP A 89 -0.11 0.92 -8.17
N THR A 90 0.54 1.96 -8.68
CA THR A 90 0.20 3.35 -8.37
C THR A 90 -1.25 3.64 -8.76
N LYS A 91 -1.67 3.22 -9.95
CA LYS A 91 -3.07 3.35 -10.40
C LYS A 91 -4.05 2.60 -9.50
N ASN A 92 -3.72 1.37 -9.11
CA ASN A 92 -4.58 0.57 -8.23
C ASN A 92 -4.71 1.20 -6.83
N LEU A 93 -3.63 1.76 -6.30
CA LEU A 93 -3.62 2.47 -5.01
C LEU A 93 -4.40 3.79 -5.07
N SER A 94 -4.27 4.55 -6.16
CA SER A 94 -5.10 5.75 -6.36
C SER A 94 -6.59 5.39 -6.44
N ASN A 95 -6.94 4.29 -7.09
CA ASN A 95 -8.33 3.80 -7.12
C ASN A 95 -8.84 3.34 -5.74
N LEU A 96 -7.97 2.85 -4.86
CA LEU A 96 -8.34 2.52 -3.48
C LEU A 96 -8.82 3.77 -2.73
N THR A 97 -8.09 4.89 -2.86
CA THR A 97 -8.49 6.18 -2.25
C THR A 97 -9.86 6.62 -2.76
N GLU A 98 -10.15 6.41 -4.04
CA GLU A 98 -11.46 6.70 -4.63
C GLU A 98 -12.59 5.81 -4.09
N GLN A 99 -12.29 4.54 -3.76
CA GLN A 99 -13.26 3.61 -3.15
C GLN A 99 -13.46 3.89 -1.66
N ALA A 100 -12.43 4.38 -0.99
CA ALA A 100 -12.39 4.63 0.45
C ALA A 100 -12.64 6.11 0.81
N LYS A 101 -13.33 6.88 -0.04
CA LYS A 101 -13.60 8.33 0.15
C LYS A 101 -14.21 8.69 1.51
N ASP A 102 -15.00 7.78 2.06
CA ASP A 102 -15.64 7.93 3.36
C ASP A 102 -14.64 7.98 4.53
N PHE A 103 -13.43 7.44 4.34
CA PHE A 103 -12.34 7.45 5.32
C PHE A 103 -11.36 8.61 5.12
N VAL A 104 -11.29 9.15 3.89
CA VAL A 104 -10.39 10.24 3.53
C VAL A 104 -11.02 11.61 3.81
N ASN A 105 -12.34 11.73 3.63
CA ASN A 105 -13.02 13.02 3.74
C ASN A 105 -13.41 13.35 5.19
N GLU A 106 -12.74 14.35 5.76
CA GLU A 106 -13.00 14.92 7.09
C GLU A 106 -14.46 15.32 7.32
N THR A 107 -15.13 15.86 6.29
CA THR A 107 -16.52 16.32 6.41
C THR A 107 -17.53 15.17 6.58
N ARG A 108 -17.12 13.92 6.35
CA ARG A 108 -17.98 12.73 6.44
C ARG A 108 -17.87 11.99 7.77
N SER A 109 -16.89 12.30 8.62
CA SER A 109 -16.74 11.65 9.92
C SER A 109 -17.25 12.54 11.06
N ARG A 110 -17.87 11.90 12.06
CA ARG A 110 -18.33 12.61 13.26
C ARG A 110 -17.16 12.72 14.23
N PHE A 111 -17.02 13.88 14.89
CA PHE A 111 -16.00 14.14 15.91
C PHE A 111 -14.56 13.88 15.44
N ASP A 112 -14.27 14.13 14.17
CA ASP A 112 -12.92 13.93 13.60
C ASP A 112 -12.42 12.46 13.68
N SER A 113 -13.36 11.52 13.82
CA SER A 113 -13.04 10.10 13.90
C SER A 113 -12.62 9.51 12.54
N TYR A 114 -12.00 8.33 12.57
CA TYR A 114 -11.67 7.57 11.36
C TYR A 114 -12.82 6.69 10.85
N VAL A 115 -14.04 6.89 11.38
CA VAL A 115 -15.19 6.04 11.06
C VAL A 115 -16.27 6.88 10.37
N PRO A 116 -16.71 6.49 9.16
CA PRO A 116 -17.79 7.19 8.48
C PRO A 116 -19.13 6.93 9.16
N VAL A 117 -20.01 7.93 9.11
CA VAL A 117 -21.36 7.83 9.68
C VAL A 117 -22.17 6.81 8.88
N ARG A 118 -22.68 5.78 9.56
CA ARG A 118 -23.58 4.78 8.95
C ARG A 118 -25.01 5.12 9.34
N ALA A 119 -25.91 5.20 8.36
CA ALA A 119 -27.32 5.55 8.61
C ALA A 119 -28.06 4.56 9.52
N ASN A 120 -27.59 3.30 9.60
CA ASN A 120 -28.24 2.21 10.32
C ASN A 120 -27.33 1.63 11.43
N GLN A 121 -26.83 2.47 12.34
CA GLN A 121 -26.24 1.96 13.59
C GLN A 121 -27.35 1.81 14.61
N LEU A 122 -27.64 0.56 14.97
CA LEU A 122 -28.55 0.17 16.05
C LEU A 122 -27.96 0.50 17.42
#